data_AF-A0A3C0Z0D1-F1
#
_entry.id   AF-A0A3C0Z0D1-F1
#
_cell.length_a   1.000
_cell.length_b   1.000
_cell.length_c   1.000
_cell.angle_alpha   90.00
_cell.angle_beta   90.00
_cell.angle_gamma   90.00
#
_symmetry.space_group_name_H-M   'P 1'
#
loop_
_entity.id
_entity.type
_entity.pdbx_description
1 polymer ?
#
loop_
_entity_poly.entity_id
_entity_poly.type
_entity_poly.pdbx_seq_one_letter_code
_entity_poly.pdbx_strand_id
1 'polypeptide(L)' 'YDIVVNGADNFAARYLVNDAAYLSDKPLVDGSILLFDGMATVFKPGEGCYRCLF' A
#
# COMPACT_ATOMS: atom_id res chain seq x y z
N TYR A 1 -5.32 -10.45 11.19
CA TYR A 1 -5.76 -9.88 9.92
C TYR A 1 -4.95 -10.50 8.81
N ASP A 2 -5.61 -10.81 7.71
CA ASP A 2 -5.03 -11.52 6.56
C ASP A 2 -4.61 -10.57 5.44
N ILE A 3 -5.18 -9.35 5.43
CA ILE A 3 -4.92 -8.30 4.44
C ILE A 3 -4.83 -6.94 5.17
N VAL A 4 -3.97 -6.04 4.67
CA VAL A 4 -3.90 -4.64 5.08
C VAL A 4 -4.51 -3.77 3.99
N VAL A 5 -5.35 -2.80 4.36
CA VAL A 5 -5.92 -1.83 3.41
C VAL A 5 -5.42 -0.43 3.77
N ASN A 6 -4.89 0.29 2.79
CA ASN A 6 -4.40 1.65 2.94
C ASN A 6 -5.18 2.63 2.05
N GLY A 7 -5.51 3.78 2.62
CA GLY A 7 -6.14 4.91 1.94
C GLY A 7 -5.66 6.25 2.50
N ALA A 8 -4.43 6.27 3.03
CA ALA A 8 -3.83 7.46 3.62
C ALA A 8 -3.57 8.55 2.56
N ASP A 9 -3.73 9.81 2.97
CA ASP A 9 -3.63 11.00 2.12
C ASP A 9 -2.21 11.57 1.98
N ASN A 10 -1.23 10.96 2.65
CA ASN A 10 0.15 11.45 2.68
C ASN A 10 1.17 10.32 2.53
N PHE A 11 2.31 10.64 1.91
CA PHE A 11 3.33 9.65 1.57
C PHE A 11 3.95 8.97 2.80
N ALA A 12 4.19 9.71 3.88
CA ALA A 12 4.81 9.16 5.08
C ALA A 12 3.98 8.01 5.67
N ALA A 13 2.67 8.18 5.77
CA ALA A 13 1.77 7.12 6.22
C ALA A 13 1.73 5.94 5.24
N ARG A 14 1.69 6.20 3.92
CA ARG A 14 1.71 5.14 2.89
C ARG A 14 2.97 4.28 2.99
N TYR A 15 4.14 4.90 3.18
CA TYR A 15 5.39 4.16 3.38
C TYR A 15 5.41 3.37 4.67
N LEU A 16 4.97 3.96 5.79
CA LEU A 16 4.91 3.26 7.07
C LEU A 16 3.99 2.02 7.01
N VAL A 17 2.83 2.16 6.37
CA VAL A 17 1.88 1.05 6.21
C VAL A 17 2.43 -0.03 5.28
N ASN A 18 3.10 0.36 4.18
CA ASN A 18 3.81 -0.59 3.32
C ASN A 18 4.85 -1.39 4.09
N ASP A 19 5.69 -0.73 4.88
CA ASP A 19 6.74 -1.40 5.63
C ASP A 19 6.16 -2.35 6.68
N ALA A 20 5.10 -1.92 7.38
CA ALA A 20 4.39 -2.77 8.33
C ALA A 20 3.75 -4.00 7.66
N ALA A 21 3.12 -3.83 6.50
CA ALA A 21 2.50 -4.92 5.74
C ALA A 21 3.55 -5.91 5.21
N TYR A 22 4.64 -5.40 4.64
CA TYR A 22 5.74 -6.19 4.13
C TYR A 22 6.44 -7.00 5.23
N LEU A 23 6.80 -6.36 6.35
CA LEU A 23 7.45 -7.04 7.49
C LEU A 23 6.55 -8.04 8.18
N SER A 24 5.23 -7.88 8.07
CA SER A 24 4.24 -8.82 8.61
C SER A 24 3.89 -9.96 7.65
N ASP A 25 4.54 -10.03 6.48
CA ASP A 25 4.24 -10.97 5.38
C ASP A 25 2.75 -10.98 4.98
N LYS A 26 2.17 -9.77 4.83
CA LYS A 26 0.77 -9.61 4.46
C LYS A 26 0.59 -8.77 3.21
N PRO A 27 -0.35 -9.14 2.32
CA PRO A 27 -0.67 -8.32 1.16
C PRO A 27 -1.24 -6.96 1.60
N LEU A 28 -0.79 -5.91 0.93
CA LEU A 28 -1.27 -4.55 1.07
C LEU A 28 -2.16 -4.21 -0.13
N VAL A 29 -3.40 -3.81 0.13
CA VAL A 29 -4.28 -3.16 -0.85
C VAL A 29 -4.17 -1.66 -0.66
N ASP A 30 -3.63 -0.96 -1.64
CA ASP A 30 -3.43 0.49 -1.60
C ASP A 30 -4.41 1.17 -2.54
N GLY A 31 -5.18 2.12 -2.00
CA GLY A 31 -6.11 2.96 -2.75
C GLY A 31 -5.69 4.43 -2.70
N SER A 32 -5.85 5.13 -3.82
CA SER A 32 -5.62 6.58 -3.89
C SER A 32 -6.63 7.25 -4.81
N ILE A 33 -7.00 8.48 -4.48
CA ILE A 33 -7.95 9.29 -5.25
C ILE A 33 -7.35 10.68 -5.48
N LEU A 34 -7.54 11.22 -6.67
CA LEU A 34 -7.28 12.60 -7.04
C LEU A 34 -8.50 13.15 -7.81
N LEU A 35 -9.29 14.00 -7.15
CA LEU A 35 -10.55 14.53 -7.69
C LEU A 35 -11.52 13.41 -8.14
N PHE A 36 -11.63 13.19 -9.44
CA PHE A 36 -12.52 12.19 -10.05
C PHE A 36 -11.77 10.93 -10.52
N ASP A 37 -10.44 10.94 -10.42
CA ASP A 37 -9.61 9.81 -10.79
C ASP A 37 -9.20 9.03 -9.55
N GLY A 38 -9.17 7.71 -9.67
CA GLY A 38 -8.80 6.82 -8.59
C GLY A 38 -7.99 5.64 -9.10
N MET A 39 -7.16 5.09 -8.22
CA MET A 39 -6.40 3.87 -8.46
C MET A 39 -6.49 2.96 -7.24
N ALA A 40 -6.52 1.65 -7.49
CA ALA A 40 -6.35 0.64 -6.48
C ALA A 40 -5.39 -0.45 -6.98
N THR A 41 -4.42 -0.83 -6.16
CA THR A 41 -3.41 -1.84 -6.50
C THR A 41 -3.14 -2.73 -5.28
N VAL A 42 -2.71 -3.98 -5.54
CA VAL A 42 -2.29 -4.91 -4.49
C VAL A 42 -0.77 -5.10 -4.56
N PHE A 43 -0.10 -4.94 -3.42
CA PHE A 43 1.31 -5.24 -3.23
C PHE A 43 1.44 -6.50 -2.39
N LYS A 44 2.08 -7.53 -2.96
CA LYS A 44 2.34 -8.79 -2.27
C LYS A 44 3.82 -8.86 -1.87
N PRO A 45 4.14 -9.12 -0.59
CA PRO A 45 5.52 -9.27 -0.13
C PRO A 45 6.28 -10.29 -1.00
N GLY A 46 7.51 -9.94 -1.39
CA GLY A 46 8.36 -10.77 -2.26
C GLY A 46 8.09 -10.69 -3.77
N GLU A 47 6.94 -10.17 -4.21
CA GLU A 47 6.60 -10.01 -5.65
C GLU A 47 6.68 -8.54 -6.10
N GLY A 48 6.44 -7.60 -5.20
CA GLY A 48 6.55 -6.16 -5.45
C GLY A 48 6.10 -5.33 -4.25
N CYS A 49 6.61 -4.12 -4.10
CA CYS A 49 6.33 -3.26 -2.96
C CYS A 49 5.96 -1.83 -3.39
N TYR A 50 5.17 -1.11 -2.58
CA TYR A 50 4.81 0.28 -2.87
C TYR A 50 6.06 1.16 -3.04
N ARG A 51 7.08 0.91 -2.20
CA ARG A 51 8.39 1.59 -2.22
C ARG A 51 9.30 1.19 -3.39
N CYS A 52 8.91 0.19 -4.18
CA CYS A 52 9.68 -0.28 -5.33
C CYS A 52 9.34 0.54 -6.59
N LEU A 53 8.18 1.20 -6.59
CA LEU A 53 7.70 2.04 -7.69
C LEU A 53 8.13 3.51 -7.54
N PHE A 54 8.43 3.96 -6.32
CA PHE A 54 8.69 5.35 -5.96
C PHE A 54 9.87 5.50 -5.01
#